data_AF-A0A2H6H6F5-F1
#
_entry.id   AF-A0A2H6H6F5-F1
#
_cell.length_a   1.000
_cell.length_b   1.000
_cell.length_c   1.000
_cell.angle_alpha   90.00
_cell.angle_beta   90.00
_cell.angle_gamma   90.00
#
_symmetry.space_group_name_H-M   'P 1'
#
loop_
_entity.id
_entity.type
_entity.pdbx_description
1 polymer ?
#
loop_
_entity_poly.entity_id
_entity_poly.type
_entity_poly.pdbx_seq_one_letter_code
_entity_poly.pdbx_strand_id
1 'polypeptide(L)'
;MSTVQPTDTTTAATVQTASMTVVSGWAPPAVSIPKNPEYREKLGPYADLLLRGGVTPYGSEEHVLYIVSCIESAGFSVTLDPSGHAIEAAPGAQVDQFRQVQAACEQAAIDSGLVAAPTSASKEFLAAQYQAMLITYQCLIDRGYPTSEPPSEQAYVDRAVSWHPYEVLSGPDYEAAEQVCPWDLTTLFEQMAAVGQTP
;
A
#
# COMPACT_ATOMS: atom_id res chain seq x y z
N MET A 1 -58.41 -2.01 35.45
CA MET A 1 -58.52 -1.73 33.99
C MET A 1 -57.68 -0.50 33.70
N SER A 2 -56.42 -0.68 33.30
CA SER A 2 -55.57 0.40 32.81
C SER A 2 -54.75 -0.16 31.67
N THR A 3 -55.06 0.30 30.47
CA THR A 3 -54.38 -0.04 29.21
C THR A 3 -53.40 1.09 28.91
N VAL A 4 -52.11 0.77 28.86
CA VAL A 4 -51.05 1.68 28.41
C VAL A 4 -50.75 1.35 26.95
N GLN A 5 -50.89 2.33 26.05
CA GLN A 5 -50.46 2.22 24.65
C GLN A 5 -48.99 2.65 24.52
N PRO A 6 -48.14 1.90 23.79
CA PRO A 6 -46.85 2.39 23.34
C PRO A 6 -47.01 3.21 22.04
N THR A 7 -46.23 4.29 21.95
CA THR A 7 -46.09 5.14 20.74
C THR A 7 -44.77 4.80 20.07
N ASP A 8 -44.84 4.08 18.95
CA ASP A 8 -43.69 3.84 18.08
C ASP A 8 -43.47 5.06 17.17
N THR A 9 -42.35 5.75 17.36
CA THR A 9 -41.88 6.81 16.46
C THR A 9 -40.70 6.26 15.65
N THR A 10 -41.00 5.64 14.51
CA THR A 10 -39.98 5.21 13.55
C THR A 10 -39.53 6.40 12.71
N THR A 11 -38.33 6.92 13.00
CA THR A 11 -37.67 7.94 12.17
C THR A 11 -36.98 7.23 11.01
N ALA A 12 -37.47 7.44 9.79
CA ALA A 12 -36.82 6.93 8.58
C ALA A 12 -35.56 7.77 8.29
N ALA A 13 -34.39 7.16 8.42
CA ALA A 13 -33.13 7.76 8.00
C ALA A 13 -33.03 7.72 6.46
N THR A 14 -33.05 8.90 5.84
CA THR A 14 -32.77 9.05 4.41
C THR A 14 -31.29 8.80 4.17
N VAL A 15 -30.96 7.71 3.47
CA VAL A 15 -29.60 7.46 2.97
C VAL A 15 -29.35 8.45 1.83
N GLN A 16 -28.60 9.50 2.12
CA GLN A 16 -28.20 10.50 1.14
C GLN A 16 -26.99 9.95 0.38
N THR A 17 -27.24 9.41 -0.82
CA THR A 17 -26.19 9.01 -1.76
C THR A 17 -25.45 10.27 -2.20
N ALA A 18 -24.27 10.50 -1.61
CA ALA A 18 -23.39 11.58 -2.02
C ALA A 18 -22.97 11.36 -3.48
N SER A 19 -23.45 12.22 -4.38
CA SER A 19 -22.99 12.25 -5.77
C SER A 19 -21.52 12.67 -5.80
N MET A 20 -20.66 11.72 -6.15
CA MET A 20 -19.23 11.95 -6.39
C MET A 20 -19.09 12.93 -7.55
N THR A 21 -18.69 14.17 -7.26
CA THR A 21 -18.45 15.15 -8.33
C THR A 21 -16.99 14.98 -8.75
N VAL A 22 -16.75 14.01 -9.64
CA VAL A 22 -15.49 13.87 -10.37
C VAL A 22 -15.23 15.19 -11.10
N VAL A 23 -13.98 15.65 -11.16
CA VAL A 23 -13.58 16.83 -11.96
C VAL A 23 -14.19 16.68 -13.35
N SER A 24 -15.13 17.56 -13.70
CA SER A 24 -16.00 17.36 -14.86
C SER A 24 -15.15 17.22 -16.14
N GLY A 25 -15.27 16.07 -16.80
CA GLY A 25 -14.59 15.79 -18.07
C GLY A 25 -13.14 15.32 -17.97
N TRP A 26 -12.58 15.15 -16.76
CA TRP A 26 -11.26 14.54 -16.59
C TRP A 26 -11.34 13.01 -16.64
N ALA A 27 -10.32 12.39 -17.23
CA ALA A 27 -10.09 10.95 -17.21
C ALA A 27 -8.61 10.68 -16.92
N PRO A 28 -8.28 9.58 -16.21
CA PRO A 28 -6.91 9.15 -16.00
C PRO A 28 -6.13 9.03 -17.31
N PRO A 29 -4.84 9.43 -17.35
CA PRO A 29 -4.02 9.27 -18.53
C PRO A 29 -3.84 7.78 -18.86
N ALA A 30 -3.67 7.48 -20.15
CA ALA A 30 -3.28 6.14 -20.58
C ALA A 30 -1.92 5.79 -19.97
N VAL A 31 -1.80 4.55 -19.48
CA VAL A 31 -0.58 4.05 -18.85
C VAL A 31 0.56 4.04 -19.86
N SER A 32 1.69 4.69 -19.53
CA SER A 32 2.96 4.37 -20.16
C SER A 32 3.47 3.07 -19.55
N ILE A 33 3.73 2.07 -20.39
CA ILE A 33 4.28 0.75 -20.00
C ILE A 33 5.49 0.96 -19.07
N PRO A 34 5.62 0.20 -17.96
CA PRO A 34 6.70 0.37 -17.00
C PRO A 34 8.08 0.34 -17.66
N LYS A 35 8.99 1.18 -17.15
CA LYS A 35 10.36 1.30 -17.67
C LYS A 35 11.23 0.09 -17.36
N ASN A 36 10.85 -0.73 -16.38
CA ASN A 36 11.59 -1.93 -15.95
C ASN A 36 10.80 -3.20 -16.33
N PRO A 37 11.03 -3.78 -17.53
CA PRO A 37 10.35 -5.00 -17.95
C PRO A 37 10.85 -6.26 -17.20
N GLU A 38 11.88 -6.13 -16.37
CA GLU A 38 12.59 -7.26 -15.75
C GLU A 38 12.08 -7.61 -14.34
N TYR A 39 11.00 -7.00 -13.86
CA TYR A 39 10.45 -7.31 -12.52
C TYR A 39 10.25 -8.80 -12.30
N ARG A 40 9.70 -9.51 -13.29
CA ARG A 40 9.49 -10.95 -13.19
C ARG A 40 10.79 -11.73 -13.04
N GLU A 41 11.87 -11.31 -13.71
CA GLU A 41 13.18 -11.95 -13.62
C GLU A 41 13.84 -11.67 -12.26
N LYS A 42 13.84 -10.40 -11.83
CA LYS A 42 14.44 -9.98 -10.55
C LYS A 42 13.75 -10.62 -9.34
N LEU A 43 12.42 -10.71 -9.37
CA LEU A 43 11.63 -11.31 -8.30
C LEU A 43 11.73 -12.84 -8.27
N GLY A 44 12.17 -13.47 -9.37
CA GLY A 44 12.33 -14.92 -9.48
C GLY A 44 11.10 -15.69 -8.97
N PRO A 45 11.24 -16.55 -7.95
CA PRO A 45 10.13 -17.36 -7.43
C PRO A 45 9.00 -16.53 -6.79
N TYR A 46 9.25 -15.27 -6.39
CA TYR A 46 8.27 -14.39 -5.78
C TYR A 46 7.46 -13.57 -6.79
N ALA A 47 7.77 -13.68 -8.09
CA ALA A 47 7.14 -12.85 -9.11
C ALA A 47 5.62 -13.00 -9.15
N ASP A 48 5.10 -14.23 -9.12
CA ASP A 48 3.65 -14.46 -9.16
C ASP A 48 2.96 -13.99 -7.88
N LEU A 49 3.66 -14.09 -6.73
CA LEU A 49 3.17 -13.65 -5.43
C LEU A 49 3.02 -12.13 -5.35
N LEU A 50 3.98 -11.38 -5.88
CA LEU A 50 3.98 -9.91 -5.84
C LEU A 50 3.20 -9.27 -6.98
N LEU A 51 3.38 -9.77 -8.21
CA LEU A 51 2.75 -9.19 -9.38
C LEU A 51 1.25 -9.51 -9.43
N ARG A 52 0.84 -10.72 -9.02
CA ARG A 52 -0.57 -11.18 -9.03
C ARG A 52 -1.30 -10.92 -10.37
N GLY A 53 -0.57 -10.95 -11.48
CA GLY A 53 -1.08 -10.67 -12.83
C GLY A 53 -0.92 -9.24 -13.33
N GLY A 54 -0.44 -8.31 -12.49
CA GLY A 54 0.03 -6.98 -12.92
C GLY A 54 1.42 -7.02 -13.56
N VAL A 55 1.84 -5.91 -14.16
CA VAL A 55 3.17 -5.77 -14.76
C VAL A 55 4.21 -5.18 -13.80
N THR A 56 3.78 -4.52 -12.72
CA THR A 56 4.63 -4.04 -11.63
C THR A 56 4.03 -4.39 -10.26
N PRO A 57 4.82 -4.55 -9.18
CA PRO A 57 4.29 -4.76 -7.84
C PRO A 57 3.43 -3.57 -7.38
N TYR A 58 2.37 -3.87 -6.62
CA TYR A 58 1.59 -2.83 -5.96
C TYR A 58 2.47 -2.06 -4.97
N GLY A 59 2.48 -0.73 -5.06
CA GLY A 59 3.30 0.13 -4.20
C GLY A 59 4.76 0.31 -4.63
N SER A 60 5.18 -0.32 -5.74
CA SER A 60 6.47 -0.04 -6.39
C SER A 60 6.62 1.42 -6.81
N GLU A 61 7.85 1.88 -7.04
CA GLU A 61 8.14 3.24 -7.52
C GLU A 61 7.34 3.55 -8.80
N GLU A 62 7.28 2.63 -9.77
CA GLU A 62 6.49 2.84 -11.01
C GLU A 62 4.99 2.97 -10.74
N HIS A 63 4.46 2.23 -9.76
CA HIS A 63 3.07 2.39 -9.34
C HIS A 63 2.85 3.77 -8.73
N VAL A 64 3.69 4.19 -7.78
CA VAL A 64 3.58 5.49 -7.12
C VAL A 64 3.70 6.63 -8.12
N LEU A 65 4.68 6.59 -9.03
CA LEU A 65 4.87 7.61 -10.07
C LEU A 65 3.69 7.68 -11.04
N TYR A 66 3.06 6.55 -11.35
CA TYR A 66 1.83 6.54 -12.15
C TYR A 66 0.69 7.28 -11.42
N ILE A 67 0.45 6.97 -10.14
CA ILE A 67 -0.60 7.61 -9.35
C ILE A 67 -0.33 9.11 -9.20
N VAL A 68 0.90 9.52 -8.91
CA VAL A 68 1.32 10.93 -8.86
C VAL A 68 1.00 11.64 -10.17
N SER A 69 1.47 11.11 -11.31
CA SER A 69 1.22 11.72 -12.62
C SER A 69 -0.27 11.80 -12.95
N CYS A 70 -1.05 10.79 -12.57
CA CYS A 70 -2.49 10.77 -12.76
C CYS A 70 -3.18 11.88 -11.94
N ILE A 71 -2.85 12.03 -10.66
CA ILE A 71 -3.41 13.07 -9.79
C ILE A 71 -3.02 14.47 -10.29
N GLU A 72 -1.77 14.66 -10.71
CA GLU A 72 -1.30 15.93 -11.29
C GLU A 72 -2.02 16.30 -12.58
N SER A 73 -2.34 15.31 -13.43
CA SER A 73 -3.13 15.52 -14.65
C SER A 73 -4.57 15.99 -14.37
N ALA A 74 -5.09 15.72 -13.17
CA ALA A 74 -6.38 16.22 -12.69
C ALA A 74 -6.30 17.64 -12.10
N GLY A 75 -5.10 18.25 -12.07
CA GLY A 75 -4.87 19.59 -11.54
C GLY A 75 -4.62 19.65 -10.04
N PHE A 76 -4.37 18.52 -9.39
CA PHE A 76 -4.00 18.47 -7.97
C PHE A 76 -2.49 18.42 -7.80
N SER A 77 -1.95 19.19 -6.86
CA SER A 77 -0.57 19.02 -6.40
C SER A 77 -0.50 17.93 -5.35
N VAL A 78 0.50 17.06 -5.46
CA VAL A 78 0.78 15.98 -4.51
C VAL A 78 2.04 16.30 -3.70
N THR A 79 2.10 15.79 -2.48
CA THR A 79 3.34 15.66 -1.72
C THR A 79 3.52 14.18 -1.39
N LEU A 80 4.72 13.67 -1.60
CA LEU A 80 5.10 12.36 -1.08
C LEU A 80 5.57 12.53 0.36
N ASP A 81 5.24 11.58 1.21
CA ASP A 81 5.83 11.49 2.54
C ASP A 81 7.35 11.19 2.44
N PRO A 82 8.11 11.33 3.53
CA PRO A 82 9.55 11.07 3.50
C PRO A 82 9.93 9.65 3.04
N SER A 83 9.04 8.68 3.25
CA SER A 83 9.25 7.30 2.77
C SER A 83 9.05 7.18 1.25
N GLY A 84 8.40 8.15 0.60
CA GLY A 84 8.09 8.11 -0.82
C GLY A 84 6.93 7.17 -1.17
N HIS A 85 6.31 6.55 -0.18
CA HIS A 85 5.29 5.52 -0.36
C HIS A 85 3.86 6.01 -0.04
N ALA A 86 3.71 7.14 0.65
CA ALA A 86 2.41 7.75 0.88
C ALA A 86 2.23 9.03 0.07
N ILE A 87 1.08 9.13 -0.61
CA ILE A 87 0.70 10.28 -1.42
C ILE A 87 -0.30 11.12 -0.62
N GLU A 88 0.10 12.34 -0.28
CA GLU A 88 -0.71 13.30 0.46
C GLU A 88 -1.17 14.45 -0.43
N ALA A 89 -2.32 15.02 -0.09
CA ALA A 89 -2.80 16.22 -0.74
C ALA A 89 -1.98 17.43 -0.26
N ALA A 90 -1.57 18.30 -1.19
CA ALA A 90 -0.87 19.53 -0.82
C ALA A 90 -1.71 20.39 0.15
N PRO A 91 -1.07 21.17 1.05
CA PRO A 91 -1.78 22.06 1.97
C PRO A 91 -2.78 22.97 1.25
N GLY A 92 -4.02 23.00 1.73
CA GLY A 92 -5.10 23.80 1.13
C GLY A 92 -5.87 23.11 0.00
N ALA A 93 -5.53 21.88 -0.36
CA ALA A 93 -6.29 21.09 -1.33
C ALA A 93 -7.68 20.68 -0.79
N GLN A 94 -8.62 20.47 -1.70
CA GLN A 94 -9.94 19.89 -1.40
C GLN A 94 -9.79 18.39 -1.17
N VAL A 95 -9.54 17.99 0.09
CA VAL A 95 -9.18 16.61 0.48
C VAL A 95 -10.14 15.55 -0.06
N ASP A 96 -11.45 15.80 -0.02
CA ASP A 96 -12.43 14.82 -0.51
C ASP A 96 -12.37 14.63 -2.03
N GLN A 97 -12.15 15.70 -2.79
CA GLN A 97 -11.98 15.61 -4.25
C GLN A 97 -10.63 14.97 -4.60
N PHE A 98 -9.58 15.30 -3.87
CA PHE A 98 -8.27 14.66 -4.01
C PHE A 98 -8.37 13.14 -3.81
N ARG A 99 -9.02 12.68 -2.74
CA ARG A 99 -9.24 11.25 -2.47
C ARG A 99 -10.04 10.56 -3.56
N GLN A 100 -11.03 11.25 -4.14
CA GLN A 100 -11.81 10.72 -5.28
C GLN A 100 -10.93 10.55 -6.52
N VAL A 101 -10.08 11.53 -6.83
CA VAL A 101 -9.12 11.44 -7.95
C VAL A 101 -8.11 10.33 -7.70
N GLN A 102 -7.52 10.27 -6.51
CA GLN A 102 -6.60 9.20 -6.12
C GLN A 102 -7.23 7.82 -6.30
N ALA A 103 -8.45 7.61 -5.82
CA ALA A 103 -9.17 6.35 -6.00
C ALA A 103 -9.44 6.03 -7.49
N ALA A 104 -9.76 7.03 -8.32
CA ALA A 104 -9.92 6.84 -9.76
C ALA A 104 -8.61 6.48 -10.46
N CYS A 105 -7.49 7.06 -10.02
CA CYS A 105 -6.15 6.72 -10.50
C CYS A 105 -5.75 5.28 -10.13
N GLU A 106 -5.97 4.86 -8.90
CA GLU A 106 -5.75 3.48 -8.46
C GLU A 106 -6.57 2.50 -9.29
N GLN A 107 -7.86 2.80 -9.53
CA GLN A 107 -8.70 1.95 -10.37
C GLN A 107 -8.20 1.89 -11.81
N ALA A 108 -7.75 3.01 -12.38
CA ALA A 108 -7.18 3.02 -13.73
C ALA A 108 -5.87 2.23 -13.83
N ALA A 109 -5.05 2.21 -12.79
CA ALA A 109 -3.86 1.34 -12.71
C ALA A 109 -4.25 -0.14 -12.76
N ILE A 110 -5.34 -0.52 -12.08
CA ILE A 110 -5.87 -1.89 -12.09
C ILE A 110 -6.46 -2.25 -13.45
N ASP A 111 -7.34 -1.40 -14.00
CA ASP A 111 -8.06 -1.66 -15.24
C ASP A 111 -7.12 -1.77 -16.46
N SER A 112 -5.99 -1.06 -16.41
CA SER A 112 -4.94 -1.14 -17.42
C SER A 112 -4.01 -2.35 -17.27
N GLY A 113 -4.10 -3.08 -16.16
CA GLY A 113 -3.19 -4.17 -15.81
C GLY A 113 -1.81 -3.71 -15.34
N LEU A 114 -1.63 -2.42 -15.02
CA LEU A 114 -0.37 -1.92 -14.45
C LEU A 114 -0.05 -2.67 -13.16
N VAL A 115 -1.00 -2.71 -12.24
CA VAL A 115 -0.97 -3.47 -10.99
C VAL A 115 -2.16 -4.41 -10.92
N ALA A 116 -2.02 -5.49 -10.15
CA ALA A 116 -3.15 -6.33 -9.82
C ALA A 116 -4.07 -5.64 -8.79
N ALA A 117 -5.36 -5.97 -8.83
CA ALA A 117 -6.31 -5.50 -7.83
C ALA A 117 -5.86 -5.94 -6.41
N PRO A 118 -5.96 -5.06 -5.40
CA PRO A 118 -5.64 -5.43 -4.04
C PRO A 118 -6.59 -6.52 -3.56
N THR A 119 -6.06 -7.71 -3.34
CA THR A 119 -6.76 -8.82 -2.69
C THR A 119 -6.28 -8.94 -1.25
N SER A 120 -7.14 -9.49 -0.38
CA SER A 120 -6.71 -9.85 0.97
C SER A 120 -5.49 -10.75 0.87
N ALA A 121 -4.38 -10.36 1.51
CA ALA A 121 -3.14 -11.12 1.46
C ALA A 121 -3.38 -12.60 1.81
N SER A 122 -2.94 -13.50 0.92
CA SER A 122 -2.97 -14.94 1.18
C SER A 122 -2.08 -15.26 2.37
N LYS A 123 -2.32 -16.40 3.03
CA LYS A 123 -1.43 -16.85 4.12
C LYS A 123 0.02 -17.00 3.65
N GLU A 124 0.20 -17.49 2.43
CA GLU A 124 1.51 -17.59 1.77
C GLU A 124 2.17 -16.22 1.58
N PHE A 125 1.42 -15.21 1.13
CA PHE A 125 1.93 -13.84 1.04
C PHE A 125 2.34 -13.30 2.40
N LEU A 126 1.53 -13.51 3.43
CA LEU A 126 1.83 -13.04 4.79
C LEU A 126 3.06 -13.74 5.37
N ALA A 127 3.23 -15.05 5.13
CA ALA A 127 4.42 -15.78 5.56
C ALA A 127 5.68 -15.28 4.84
N ALA A 128 5.60 -15.11 3.52
CA ALA A 128 6.71 -14.59 2.72
C ALA A 128 7.07 -13.14 3.13
N GLN A 129 6.07 -12.31 3.39
CA GLN A 129 6.25 -10.94 3.88
C GLN A 129 6.92 -10.94 5.27
N TYR A 130 6.49 -11.82 6.17
CA TYR A 130 7.11 -11.97 7.49
C TYR A 130 8.60 -12.34 7.37
N GLN A 131 8.93 -13.31 6.52
CA GLN A 131 10.33 -13.69 6.25
C GLN A 131 11.15 -12.54 5.65
N ALA A 132 10.58 -11.79 4.72
CA ALA A 132 11.20 -10.58 4.17
C ALA A 132 11.48 -9.53 5.27
N MET A 133 10.51 -9.29 6.17
CA MET A 133 10.68 -8.36 7.29
C MET A 133 11.73 -8.84 8.30
N LEU A 134 11.96 -10.15 8.45
CA LEU A 134 13.04 -10.67 9.30
C LEU A 134 14.44 -10.30 8.77
N ILE A 135 14.62 -10.17 7.45
CA ILE A 135 15.88 -9.66 6.86
C ILE A 135 16.11 -8.21 7.30
N THR A 136 15.07 -7.40 7.23
CA THR A 136 15.11 -6.00 7.67
C THR A 136 15.41 -5.91 9.17
N TYR A 137 14.70 -6.68 9.99
CA TYR A 137 14.91 -6.78 11.43
C TYR A 137 16.37 -7.12 11.78
N GLN A 138 16.94 -8.15 11.12
CA GLN A 138 18.33 -8.53 11.36
C GLN A 138 19.29 -7.41 10.96
N CYS A 139 19.05 -6.74 9.83
CA CYS A 139 19.84 -5.59 9.41
C CYS A 139 19.83 -4.47 10.46
N LEU A 140 18.65 -4.14 11.01
CA LEU A 140 18.51 -3.11 12.04
C LEU A 140 19.32 -3.45 13.29
N ILE A 141 19.24 -4.71 13.77
CA ILE A 141 20.03 -5.20 14.91
C ILE A 141 21.52 -5.08 14.63
N ASP A 142 21.99 -5.53 13.48
CA ASP A 142 23.41 -5.52 13.13
C ASP A 142 23.97 -4.09 13.02
N ARG A 143 23.11 -3.11 12.72
CA ARG A 143 23.46 -1.68 12.68
C ARG A 143 23.21 -0.94 13.99
N GLY A 144 22.70 -1.62 15.02
CA GLY A 144 22.47 -1.05 16.34
C GLY A 144 21.23 -0.14 16.43
N TYR A 145 20.31 -0.23 15.48
CA TYR A 145 19.03 0.47 15.56
C TYR A 145 18.09 -0.25 16.54
N PRO A 146 17.27 0.49 17.31
CA PRO A 146 16.24 -0.13 18.13
C PRO A 146 15.16 -0.78 17.26
N THR A 147 14.72 -1.96 17.66
CA THR A 147 13.60 -2.70 17.05
C THR A 147 12.82 -3.43 18.15
N SER A 148 11.55 -3.71 17.92
CA SER A 148 10.77 -4.65 18.75
C SER A 148 11.06 -6.09 18.32
N GLU A 149 10.93 -7.04 19.26
CA GLU A 149 11.05 -8.45 18.91
C GLU A 149 9.88 -8.88 18.00
N PRO A 150 10.16 -9.67 16.94
CA PRO A 150 9.10 -10.16 16.07
C PRO A 150 8.18 -11.13 16.81
N PRO A 151 6.86 -11.11 16.50
CA PRO A 151 5.96 -12.17 16.94
C PRO A 151 6.32 -13.49 16.25
N SER A 152 5.69 -14.60 16.62
CA SER A 152 5.83 -15.81 15.80
C SER A 152 5.19 -15.63 14.42
N GLU A 153 5.72 -16.32 13.40
CA GLU A 153 5.15 -16.29 12.04
C GLU A 153 3.66 -16.67 12.05
N GLN A 154 3.28 -17.69 12.81
CA GLN A 154 1.88 -18.12 12.92
C GLN A 154 0.99 -16.98 13.47
N ALA A 155 1.46 -16.23 14.48
CA ALA A 155 0.72 -15.12 15.03
C ALA A 155 0.60 -13.95 14.04
N TYR A 156 1.62 -13.72 13.22
CA TYR A 156 1.61 -12.72 12.13
C TYR A 156 0.61 -13.11 11.03
N VAL A 157 0.70 -14.35 10.53
CA VAL A 157 -0.15 -14.87 9.43
C VAL A 157 -1.62 -14.95 9.81
N ASP A 158 -1.95 -15.27 11.06
CA ASP A 158 -3.33 -15.33 11.54
C ASP A 158 -3.95 -13.93 11.77
N ARG A 159 -3.23 -12.85 11.39
CA ARG A 159 -3.65 -11.44 11.46
C ARG A 159 -4.00 -10.95 12.86
N ALA A 160 -3.47 -11.62 13.89
CA ALA A 160 -3.70 -11.24 15.29
C ALA A 160 -2.77 -10.10 15.74
N VAL A 161 -1.68 -9.83 15.01
CA VAL A 161 -0.67 -8.84 15.36
C VAL A 161 -0.23 -8.08 14.11
N SER A 162 -0.29 -6.74 14.17
CA SER A 162 0.41 -5.87 13.23
C SER A 162 1.80 -5.63 13.81
N TRP A 163 2.84 -6.18 13.18
CA TRP A 163 4.23 -5.97 13.58
C TRP A 163 5.02 -5.42 12.40
N HIS A 164 5.88 -4.45 12.64
CA HIS A 164 6.82 -3.94 11.65
C HIS A 164 8.18 -3.66 12.31
N PRO A 165 9.31 -4.00 11.67
CA PRO A 165 10.64 -3.82 12.27
C PRO A 165 10.98 -2.34 12.60
N TYR A 166 10.30 -1.39 11.94
CA TYR A 166 10.47 0.05 12.18
C TYR A 166 9.51 0.65 13.23
N GLU A 167 8.60 -0.11 13.84
CA GLU A 167 7.49 0.46 14.64
C GLU A 167 7.94 1.28 15.87
N VAL A 168 9.17 1.10 16.33
CA VAL A 168 9.77 1.83 17.47
C VAL A 168 10.69 2.97 17.02
N LEU A 169 11.00 3.08 15.73
CA LEU A 169 11.81 4.15 15.16
C LEU A 169 10.94 5.37 14.88
N SER A 170 11.53 6.56 14.99
CA SER A 170 10.83 7.81 14.66
C SER A 170 11.78 8.89 14.20
N GLY A 171 11.27 9.81 13.37
CA GLY A 171 12.02 10.98 12.91
C GLY A 171 13.34 10.61 12.22
N PRO A 172 14.46 11.29 12.54
CA PRO A 172 15.74 11.09 11.85
C PRO A 172 16.29 9.67 11.90
N ASP A 173 15.99 8.91 12.97
CA ASP A 173 16.48 7.54 13.10
C ASP A 173 15.78 6.58 12.12
N TYR A 174 14.51 6.83 11.81
CA TYR A 174 13.77 6.08 10.79
C TYR A 174 14.41 6.28 9.41
N GLU A 175 14.62 7.54 9.01
CA GLU A 175 15.20 7.88 7.70
C GLU A 175 16.62 7.33 7.54
N ALA A 176 17.44 7.44 8.58
CA ALA A 176 18.80 6.91 8.57
C ALA A 176 18.83 5.37 8.50
N ALA A 177 17.89 4.70 9.16
CA ALA A 177 17.75 3.25 9.12
C ALA A 177 17.26 2.75 7.74
N GLU A 178 16.25 3.40 7.17
CA GLU A 178 15.68 3.05 5.86
C GLU A 178 16.72 3.10 4.73
N GLN A 179 17.63 4.09 4.78
CA GLN A 179 18.73 4.21 3.81
C GLN A 179 19.68 3.01 3.79
N VAL A 180 19.75 2.25 4.89
CA VAL A 180 20.71 1.14 5.03
C VAL A 180 20.07 -0.24 5.19
N CYS A 181 18.81 -0.29 5.64
CA CYS A 181 18.06 -1.51 5.91
C CYS A 181 16.68 -1.43 5.23
N PRO A 182 16.60 -1.58 3.90
CA PRO A 182 15.35 -1.34 3.16
C PRO A 182 14.21 -2.21 3.69
N TRP A 183 13.01 -1.61 3.86
CA TRP A 183 11.77 -2.34 4.20
C TRP A 183 10.86 -2.55 2.99
N ASP A 184 11.19 -1.94 1.84
CA ASP A 184 10.47 -2.13 0.58
C ASP A 184 10.43 -3.62 0.24
N LEU A 185 9.20 -4.17 0.20
CA LEU A 185 9.01 -5.60 0.02
C LEU A 185 9.54 -6.08 -1.33
N THR A 186 9.45 -5.26 -2.37
CA THR A 186 10.00 -5.62 -3.69
C THR A 186 11.51 -5.89 -3.56
N THR A 187 12.25 -4.94 -3.00
CA THR A 187 13.69 -5.04 -2.72
C THR A 187 14.02 -6.25 -1.86
N LEU A 188 13.25 -6.51 -0.80
CA LEU A 188 13.48 -7.65 0.08
C LEU A 188 13.25 -8.99 -0.62
N PHE A 189 12.20 -9.10 -1.43
CA PHE A 189 11.93 -10.32 -2.20
C PHE A 189 12.98 -10.56 -3.29
N GLU A 190 13.52 -9.51 -3.93
CA GLU A 190 14.68 -9.63 -4.82
C GLU A 190 15.91 -10.17 -4.07
N GLN A 191 16.17 -9.70 -2.85
CA GLN A 191 17.27 -10.21 -2.02
C GLN A 191 17.07 -11.69 -1.66
N MET A 192 15.87 -12.07 -1.24
CA MET A 192 15.52 -13.47 -0.96
C MET A 192 15.71 -14.37 -2.18
N ALA A 193 15.24 -13.91 -3.35
CA ALA A 193 15.43 -14.63 -4.61
C ALA A 193 16.91 -14.81 -4.95
N ALA A 194 17.73 -13.77 -4.77
CA ALA A 194 19.17 -13.80 -5.06
C ALA A 194 19.94 -14.82 -4.21
N VAL A 195 19.49 -15.07 -2.97
CA VAL A 195 20.11 -16.05 -2.06
C VAL A 195 19.46 -17.44 -2.13
N GLY A 196 18.48 -17.63 -3.02
CA GLY A 196 17.79 -18.90 -3.21
C GLY A 196 16.89 -19.28 -2.02
N GLN A 197 16.40 -18.30 -1.26
CA GLN A 197 15.39 -18.55 -0.24
C GLN A 197 14.06 -18.86 -0.94
N THR A 198 13.36 -19.87 -0.44
CA THR A 198 11.97 -20.16 -0.79
C THR A 198 11.09 -19.81 0.42
N PRO A 199 9.87 -19.31 0.19
CA PRO A 199 8.90 -19.15 1.26
C PRO A 199 8.50 -20.51 1.87
#